data_AF-A0A9E2CZT9-F1
#
_entry.id   AF-A0A9E2CZT9-F1
#
_cell.length_a   1.000
_cell.length_b   1.000
_cell.length_c   1.000
_cell.angle_alpha   90.00
_cell.angle_beta   90.00
_cell.angle_gamma   90.00
#
_symmetry.space_group_name_H-M   'P 1'
#
loop_
_entity.id
_entity.type
_entity.pdbx_description
1 polymer ?
#
loop_
_entity_poly.entity_id
_entity_poly.type
_entity_poly.pdbx_seq_one_letter_code
_entity_poly.pdbx_strand_id
1 'polypeptide(L)'
;MDHRQLNEPAEIRRRLFFVLYLACWIATVLLFVIGIVRGHLFYIAYSLVLGGICLVFKKKGESFLQFKRLARSFPYGDAQDDLPAPLRTQVENIFRAFHENQDWQQRLELRRKLTTLVKEKPELMEIYPEEISAINPKLTSYTRPV
;
A
#
# COMPACT_ATOMS: atom_id res chain seq x y z
N MET A 1 5.77 -27.48 -3.12
CA MET A 1 6.45 -27.28 -1.81
C MET A 1 6.63 -25.78 -1.66
N ASP A 2 5.80 -25.18 -0.81
CA ASP A 2 5.75 -23.73 -0.63
C ASP A 2 7.05 -23.23 0.03
N HIS A 3 7.91 -22.61 -0.77
CA HIS A 3 8.95 -21.74 -0.25
C HIS A 3 8.27 -20.49 0.31
N ARG A 4 7.78 -20.58 1.55
CA ARG A 4 7.46 -19.43 2.38
C ARG A 4 8.75 -18.63 2.49
N GLN A 5 8.93 -17.63 1.62
CA GLN A 5 10.04 -16.69 1.69
C GLN A 5 10.00 -16.10 3.10
N LEU A 6 11.00 -16.44 3.92
CA LEU A 6 11.17 -15.77 5.20
C LEU A 6 11.45 -14.30 4.87
N ASN A 7 10.50 -13.43 5.21
CA ASN A 7 10.64 -11.98 5.11
C ASN A 7 12.03 -11.58 5.61
N GLU A 8 12.71 -10.71 4.87
CA GLU A 8 14.06 -10.27 5.21
C GLU A 8 14.11 -9.77 6.67
N PRO A 9 15.19 -10.01 7.43
CA PRO A 9 15.30 -9.59 8.82
C PRO A 9 15.16 -8.06 9.01
N ALA A 10 15.36 -7.29 7.95
CA ALA A 10 15.10 -5.86 7.92
C ALA A 10 13.59 -5.54 7.96
N GLU A 11 12.75 -6.33 7.28
CA GLU A 11 11.31 -6.16 7.22
C GLU A 11 10.64 -6.53 8.55
N ILE A 12 11.09 -7.62 9.19
CA ILE A 12 10.61 -8.03 10.52
C ILE A 12 10.89 -6.95 11.56
N ARG A 13 12.08 -6.33 11.55
CA ARG A 13 12.41 -5.20 12.44
C ARG A 13 11.49 -4.02 12.21
N ARG A 14 11.24 -3.65 10.95
CA ARG A 14 10.32 -2.54 10.62
C ARG A 14 8.90 -2.81 11.13
N ARG A 15 8.41 -4.05 11.02
CA ARG A 15 7.10 -4.48 11.55
C ARG A 15 7.06 -4.38 13.07
N LEU A 16 8.13 -4.80 13.75
CA LEU A 16 8.25 -4.70 15.20
C LEU A 16 8.21 -3.24 15.67
N PHE A 17 8.95 -2.35 15.00
CA PHE A 17 8.94 -0.91 15.31
C PHE A 17 7.57 -0.28 15.08
N PHE A 18 6.85 -0.70 14.03
CA PHE A 18 5.49 -0.24 13.77
C PHE A 18 4.51 -0.68 14.87
N VAL A 19 4.57 -1.95 15.29
CA VAL A 19 3.71 -2.46 16.37
C VAL A 19 4.01 -1.76 17.70
N LEU A 20 5.29 -1.55 18.01
CA LEU A 20 5.70 -0.78 19.19
C LEU A 20 5.18 0.67 19.15
N TYR A 21 5.30 1.33 18.00
CA TYR A 21 4.75 2.67 17.80
C TYR A 21 3.24 2.70 18.03
N LEU A 22 2.50 1.75 17.45
CA LEU A 22 1.05 1.68 17.57
C LEU A 22 0.61 1.44 19.02
N ALA A 23 1.28 0.51 19.72
CA ALA A 23 1.03 0.25 21.14
C ALA A 23 1.31 1.48 22.00
N CYS A 24 2.41 2.20 21.73
CA CYS A 24 2.76 3.44 22.42
C CYS A 24 1.74 4.55 22.16
N TRP A 25 1.23 4.65 20.94
CA TRP A 25 0.18 5.61 20.59
C TRP A 25 -1.12 5.32 21.34
N ILE A 26 -1.57 4.06 21.33
CA ILE A 26 -2.77 3.63 22.06
C ILE A 26 -2.60 3.88 23.56
N ALA A 27 -1.45 3.55 24.15
CA ALA A 27 -1.17 3.81 25.55
C ALA A 27 -1.21 5.31 25.89
N THR A 28 -0.71 6.16 24.99
CA THR A 28 -0.76 7.62 25.14
C THR A 28 -2.20 8.14 25.13
N VAL A 29 -3.04 7.64 24.24
CA VAL A 29 -4.47 7.98 24.18
C VAL A 29 -5.19 7.53 25.45
N LEU A 30 -4.91 6.32 25.95
CA LEU A 30 -5.50 5.82 27.19
C LEU A 30 -5.08 6.66 28.40
N LEU A 31 -3.80 7.03 28.50
CA LEU A 31 -3.30 7.92 29.55
C LEU A 31 -3.97 9.30 29.51
N PHE A 32 -4.20 9.84 28.32
CA PHE A 32 -4.92 11.10 28.14
C PHE A 32 -6.37 10.99 28.64
N VAL A 33 -7.09 9.92 28.27
CA VAL A 33 -8.46 9.65 28.73
C VAL A 33 -8.50 9.48 30.26
N ILE A 34 -7.59 8.70 30.83
CA ILE A 34 -7.49 8.53 32.28
C ILE A 34 -7.21 9.87 32.98
N GLY A 35 -6.34 10.70 32.39
CA GLY A 35 -6.03 12.04 32.89
C GLY A 35 -7.26 12.95 32.93
N ILE A 36 -8.07 12.93 31.89
CA ILE A 36 -9.35 13.67 31.83
C ILE A 36 -10.33 13.15 32.88
N VAL A 37 -10.54 11.84 32.93
CA VAL A 37 -11.53 11.22 33.85
C VAL A 37 -11.16 11.47 35.32
N ARG A 38 -9.87 11.48 35.65
CA ARG A 38 -9.38 11.72 37.03
C ARG A 38 -9.08 13.19 37.35
N GLY A 39 -9.22 14.10 36.39
CA GLY A 39 -8.87 15.53 36.58
C GLY A 39 -7.39 15.78 36.87
N HIS A 40 -6.50 14.84 36.54
CA HIS A 40 -5.07 14.96 36.81
C HIS A 40 -4.33 15.59 35.61
N LEU A 41 -4.08 16.90 35.69
CA LEU A 41 -3.37 17.68 34.68
C LEU A 41 -1.99 17.09 34.31
N PHE A 42 -1.32 16.42 35.25
CA PHE A 42 -0.04 15.77 34.99
C PHE A 42 -0.12 14.70 33.89
N TYR A 43 -1.13 13.82 33.93
CA TYR A 43 -1.29 12.78 32.89
C TYR A 43 -1.67 13.37 31.54
N ILE A 44 -2.42 14.47 31.54
CA ILE A 44 -2.79 15.21 30.32
C ILE A 44 -1.55 15.85 29.69
N ALA A 45 -0.74 16.56 30.47
CA ALA A 45 0.49 17.17 29.98
C ALA A 45 1.50 16.11 29.50
N TYR A 46 1.66 15.03 30.26
CA TYR A 46 2.56 13.94 29.91
C TYR A 46 2.14 13.24 28.61
N SER A 47 0.85 12.96 28.42
CA SER A 47 0.33 12.35 27.20
C SER A 47 0.41 13.28 25.98
N LEU A 48 0.27 14.59 26.16
CA LEU A 48 0.50 15.56 25.07
C LEU A 48 1.96 15.57 24.61
N VAL A 49 2.93 15.53 25.53
CA VAL A 49 4.36 15.47 25.20
C VAL A 49 4.70 14.16 24.49
N LEU A 50 4.24 13.03 25.01
CA LEU A 50 4.42 11.71 24.38
C LEU A 50 3.76 11.63 23.01
N GLY A 51 2.55 12.20 22.87
CA GLY A 51 1.84 12.28 21.59
C GLY A 51 2.60 13.14 20.57
N GLY A 52 3.13 14.28 21.00
CA GLY A 52 3.98 15.13 20.17
C GLY A 52 5.24 14.41 19.69
N ILE A 53 5.93 13.69 20.58
CA ILE A 53 7.10 12.87 20.24
C ILE A 53 6.71 11.78 19.23
N CYS A 54 5.61 11.07 19.45
CA CYS A 54 5.10 10.07 18.52
C CYS A 54 4.80 10.66 17.13
N LEU A 55 4.22 11.86 17.04
CA LEU A 55 3.96 12.53 15.77
C LEU A 55 5.26 12.91 15.03
N VAL A 56 6.29 13.37 15.75
CA VAL A 56 7.60 13.67 15.16
C VAL A 56 8.28 12.38 14.67
N PHE A 57 8.20 11.30 15.45
CA PHE A 57 8.67 9.98 15.04
C PHE A 57 7.89 9.43 13.84
N LYS A 58 6.58 9.66 13.76
CA LYS A 58 5.79 9.31 12.57
C LYS A 58 6.28 10.06 11.34
N LYS A 59 6.48 11.38 11.44
CA LYS A 59 6.90 12.21 10.30
C LYS A 59 8.32 11.87 9.80
N LYS A 60 9.26 11.63 10.71
CA LYS A 60 10.63 11.17 10.34
C LYS A 60 10.66 9.69 9.94
N GLY A 61 9.85 8.87 10.59
CA GLY A 61 9.70 7.45 10.32
C GLY A 61 9.01 7.16 8.99
N GLU A 62 8.16 8.06 8.48
CA GLU A 62 7.47 7.86 7.20
C GLU A 62 8.43 7.66 6.03
N SER A 63 9.55 8.39 6.04
CA SER A 63 10.61 8.30 5.03
C SER A 63 11.52 7.07 5.22
N PHE A 64 11.76 6.62 6.45
CA PHE A 64 12.73 5.56 6.75
C PHE A 64 12.10 4.17 6.92
N LEU A 65 10.89 4.10 7.48
CA LEU A 65 10.17 2.87 7.80
C LEU A 65 9.16 2.45 6.72
N GLN A 66 8.96 3.25 5.67
CA GLN A 66 7.90 3.01 4.67
C GLN A 66 6.54 2.75 5.36
N PHE A 67 6.15 3.62 6.29
CA PHE A 67 4.98 3.46 7.15
C PHE A 67 3.70 3.11 6.38
N LYS A 68 3.51 3.70 5.19
CA LYS A 68 2.39 3.40 4.30
C LYS A 68 2.40 1.95 3.81
N ARG A 69 3.58 1.39 3.50
CA ARG A 69 3.76 0.01 3.05
C ARG A 69 3.53 -1.00 4.17
N LEU A 70 3.95 -0.68 5.39
CA LEU A 70 3.71 -1.53 6.56
C LEU A 70 2.28 -1.47 7.08
N ALA A 71 1.65 -0.29 7.06
CA ALA A 71 0.23 -0.15 7.35
C ALA A 71 -0.63 -0.95 6.34
N ARG A 72 -0.16 -1.15 5.10
CA ARG A 72 -0.78 -2.02 4.07
C ARG A 72 -0.59 -3.52 4.26
N SER A 73 0.35 -3.96 5.11
CA SER A 73 0.51 -5.38 5.45
C SER A 73 -0.51 -5.87 6.50
N PHE A 74 -1.31 -4.96 7.05
CA PHE A 74 -2.55 -5.24 7.77
C PHE A 74 -3.70 -5.37 6.76
N PRO A 75 -4.79 -6.11 7.07
CA PRO A 75 -5.74 -6.72 6.10
C PRO A 75 -6.52 -5.78 5.15
N TYR A 76 -6.21 -4.49 5.08
CA TYR A 76 -6.88 -3.49 4.25
C TYR A 76 -5.93 -2.70 3.32
N GLY A 77 -4.69 -3.16 3.11
CA GLY A 77 -3.78 -2.51 2.18
C GLY A 77 -4.04 -2.87 0.72
N ASP A 78 -4.36 -1.87 -0.10
CA ASP A 78 -4.60 -2.05 -1.54
C ASP A 78 -3.29 -2.27 -2.32
N ALA A 79 -3.24 -3.34 -3.10
CA ALA A 79 -2.10 -3.74 -3.93
C ALA A 79 -1.76 -2.68 -5.00
N GLN A 80 -2.71 -1.79 -5.33
CA GLN A 80 -2.53 -0.68 -6.28
C GLN A 80 -1.46 0.33 -5.85
N ASP A 81 -1.08 0.33 -4.58
CA ASP A 81 -0.13 1.30 -4.06
C ASP A 81 1.34 0.80 -3.99
N ASP A 82 1.63 -0.43 -4.45
CA ASP A 82 3.00 -0.92 -4.67
C ASP A 82 3.58 -0.47 -6.02
N LEU A 83 2.72 0.05 -6.91
CA LEU A 83 3.13 0.63 -8.17
C LEU A 83 3.76 2.02 -7.98
N PRO A 84 4.89 2.31 -8.64
CA PRO A 84 5.38 3.68 -8.77
C PRO A 84 4.25 4.57 -9.27
N ALA A 85 4.00 5.71 -8.61
CA ALA A 85 2.99 6.70 -9.01
C ALA A 85 2.91 6.96 -10.53
N PRO A 86 4.02 7.16 -11.28
CA PRO A 86 3.94 7.35 -12.73
C PRO A 86 3.41 6.12 -13.48
N LEU A 87 3.73 4.91 -13.01
CA LEU A 87 3.29 3.65 -13.63
C LEU A 87 1.79 3.43 -13.37
N ARG A 88 1.31 3.73 -12.16
CA ARG A 88 -0.12 3.71 -11.82
C ARG A 88 -0.92 4.68 -12.69
N THR A 89 -0.50 5.94 -12.79
CA THR A 89 -1.16 6.93 -13.64
C THR A 89 -1.16 6.53 -15.11
N GLN A 90 -0.07 5.91 -15.59
CA GLN A 90 0.01 5.42 -16.96
C GLN A 90 -1.00 4.29 -17.24
N VAL A 91 -1.15 3.34 -16.32
CA VAL A 91 -2.11 2.22 -16.46
C VAL A 91 -3.55 2.71 -16.36
N GLU A 92 -3.85 3.57 -15.39
CA GLU A 92 -5.19 4.19 -15.23
C GLU A 92 -5.59 5.00 -16.47
N ASN A 93 -4.65 5.74 -17.07
CA ASN A 93 -4.89 6.48 -18.32
C ASN A 93 -5.17 5.55 -19.49
N ILE A 94 -4.47 4.41 -19.60
CA ILE A 94 -4.73 3.41 -20.64
C ILE A 94 -6.13 2.81 -20.47
N PHE A 95 -6.52 2.48 -19.23
CA PHE A 95 -7.85 1.96 -18.95
C PHE A 95 -8.94 2.97 -19.27
N ARG A 96 -8.80 4.22 -18.82
CA ARG A 96 -9.75 5.30 -19.12
C ARG A 96 -9.86 5.51 -20.63
N ALA A 97 -8.74 5.64 -21.34
CA ALA A 97 -8.72 5.85 -22.78
C ALA A 97 -9.31 4.66 -23.56
N PHE A 98 -9.20 3.43 -23.05
CA PHE A 98 -9.80 2.26 -23.70
C PHE A 98 -11.34 2.26 -23.58
N HIS A 99 -11.87 2.73 -22.44
CA HIS A 99 -13.31 2.79 -22.19
C HIS A 99 -13.96 3.99 -22.90
N GLU A 100 -13.27 5.13 -22.98
CA GLU A 100 -13.77 6.35 -23.61
C GLU A 100 -13.69 6.34 -25.15
N ASN A 101 -12.65 5.72 -25.73
CA ASN A 101 -12.51 5.69 -27.19
C ASN A 101 -13.48 4.68 -27.82
N GLN A 102 -14.22 5.09 -28.84
CA GLN A 102 -15.09 4.21 -29.64
C GLN A 102 -14.40 3.67 -30.90
N ASP A 103 -13.24 4.22 -31.27
CA ASP A 103 -12.49 3.80 -32.46
C ASP A 103 -11.72 2.48 -32.21
N TRP A 104 -11.98 1.49 -33.07
CA TRP A 104 -11.38 0.17 -33.03
C TRP A 104 -9.86 0.20 -33.19
N GLN A 105 -9.32 1.05 -34.07
CA GLN A 105 -7.88 1.09 -34.33
C GLN A 105 -7.11 1.59 -33.10
N GLN A 106 -7.62 2.61 -32.42
CA GLN A 106 -7.04 3.16 -31.20
C GLN A 106 -7.13 2.19 -30.01
N ARG A 107 -8.25 1.47 -29.87
CA ARG A 107 -8.38 0.39 -28.87
C ARG A 107 -7.34 -0.71 -29.07
N LEU A 108 -7.03 -1.05 -30.32
CA LEU A 108 -6.05 -2.07 -30.65
C LEU A 108 -4.62 -1.63 -30.32
N GLU A 109 -4.30 -0.34 -30.52
CA GLU A 109 -3.02 0.25 -30.12
C GLU A 109 -2.87 0.29 -28.59
N LEU A 110 -3.92 0.71 -27.86
CA LEU A 110 -3.93 0.70 -26.39
C LEU A 110 -3.78 -0.72 -25.83
N ARG A 111 -4.42 -1.72 -26.45
CA ARG A 111 -4.24 -3.14 -26.11
C ARG A 111 -2.79 -3.59 -26.29
N ARG A 112 -2.12 -3.17 -27.36
CA ARG A 112 -0.70 -3.48 -27.58
C ARG A 112 0.19 -2.81 -26.53
N LYS A 113 -0.05 -1.53 -26.23
CA LYS A 113 0.68 -0.79 -25.17
C LYS A 113 0.54 -1.48 -23.80
N LEU A 114 -0.69 -1.84 -23.41
CA LEU A 114 -0.94 -2.60 -22.18
C LEU A 114 -0.23 -3.96 -22.18
N THR A 115 -0.25 -4.67 -23.30
CA THR A 115 0.41 -5.99 -23.44
C THR A 115 1.92 -5.89 -23.26
N THR A 116 2.56 -4.89 -23.87
CA THR A 116 4.01 -4.67 -23.70
C THR A 116 4.33 -4.31 -22.26
N LEU A 117 3.52 -3.43 -21.65
CA LEU A 117 3.73 -2.93 -20.30
C LEU A 117 3.53 -4.04 -19.24
N VAL A 118 2.59 -4.97 -19.45
CA VAL A 118 2.42 -6.18 -18.60
C VAL A 118 3.57 -7.17 -18.80
N LYS A 119 4.14 -7.29 -20.00
CA LYS A 119 5.33 -8.14 -20.23
C LYS A 119 6.57 -7.59 -19.53
N GLU A 120 6.73 -6.27 -19.51
CA GLU A 120 7.83 -5.61 -18.81
C GLU A 120 7.64 -5.59 -17.28
N LYS A 121 6.39 -5.58 -16.83
CA LYS A 121 5.98 -5.50 -15.41
C LYS A 121 4.86 -6.50 -15.11
N PRO A 122 5.19 -7.79 -14.89
CA PRO A 122 4.18 -8.84 -14.65
C PRO A 122 3.36 -8.62 -13.38
N GLU A 123 3.91 -7.88 -12.39
CA GLU A 123 3.24 -7.48 -11.14
C GLU A 123 1.88 -6.79 -11.38
N LEU A 124 1.71 -6.12 -12.53
CA LEU A 124 0.43 -5.49 -12.88
C LEU A 124 -0.72 -6.48 -13.05
N MET A 125 -0.43 -7.72 -13.44
CA MET A 125 -1.45 -8.76 -13.61
C MET A 125 -1.93 -9.31 -12.26
N GLU A 126 -1.13 -9.16 -11.21
CA GLU A 126 -1.53 -9.49 -9.84
C GLU A 126 -2.36 -8.36 -9.23
N ILE A 127 -2.12 -7.12 -9.64
CA ILE A 127 -2.77 -5.92 -9.10
C ILE A 127 -4.10 -5.58 -9.81
N TYR A 128 -4.16 -5.75 -11.14
CA TYR A 128 -5.35 -5.45 -11.96
C TYR A 128 -5.79 -6.67 -12.81
N PRO A 129 -6.05 -7.84 -12.19
CA PRO A 129 -6.35 -9.06 -12.94
C PRO A 129 -7.63 -8.91 -13.77
N GLU A 130 -8.66 -8.25 -13.24
CA GLU A 130 -9.97 -8.14 -13.88
C GLU A 130 -9.92 -7.16 -15.06
N GLU A 131 -9.38 -5.96 -14.87
CA GLU A 131 -9.31 -4.91 -15.89
C GLU A 131 -8.40 -5.30 -17.06
N ILE A 132 -7.27 -5.95 -16.78
CA ILE A 132 -6.36 -6.44 -17.83
C ILE A 132 -7.03 -7.57 -18.61
N SER A 133 -7.77 -8.46 -17.94
CA SER A 133 -8.49 -9.55 -18.60
C SER A 133 -9.65 -9.05 -19.47
N ALA A 134 -10.35 -8.00 -19.04
CA ALA A 134 -11.41 -7.35 -19.79
C ALA A 134 -10.88 -6.72 -21.08
N ILE A 135 -9.70 -6.09 -21.01
CA ILE A 135 -9.07 -5.46 -22.16
C ILE A 135 -8.38 -6.49 -23.05
N ASN A 136 -7.71 -7.51 -22.51
CA ASN A 136 -7.03 -8.57 -23.26
C ASN A 136 -7.09 -9.94 -22.55
N PRO A 137 -8.12 -10.76 -22.86
CA PRO A 137 -8.35 -12.03 -22.17
C PRO A 137 -7.30 -13.10 -22.48
N LYS A 138 -6.40 -12.86 -23.45
CA LYS A 138 -5.29 -13.77 -23.78
C LYS A 138 -4.07 -13.61 -22.86
N LEU A 139 -4.04 -12.57 -22.02
CA LEU A 139 -2.92 -12.35 -21.10
C LEU A 139 -3.08 -13.17 -19.82
N THR A 140 -4.30 -13.34 -19.32
CA THR A 140 -4.60 -14.12 -18.09
C THR A 140 -4.34 -15.62 -18.23
N SER A 141 -4.26 -16.17 -19.45
CA SER A 141 -3.94 -17.59 -19.67
C SER A 141 -2.45 -17.92 -19.51
N TYR A 142 -1.57 -16.93 -19.37
CA TYR A 142 -0.12 -17.14 -19.25
C TYR A 142 0.40 -17.21 -17.80
N THR A 143 -0.44 -16.89 -16.80
CA THR A 143 -0.04 -16.82 -15.37
C THR A 143 -0.61 -17.93 -14.48
N ARG A 144 -1.44 -18.84 -15.00
CA ARG A 144 -1.78 -20.07 -14.27
C ARG A 144 -0.82 -21.18 -14.67
N PRO A 145 0.14 -21.59 -13.81
CA PRO A 145 0.80 -22.86 -14.03
C PRO A 145 -0.24 -23.97 -13.84
N VAL A 146 -0.31 -24.88 -14.81
CA VAL A 146 -0.89 -26.22 -14.62
C VAL A 146 0.11 -27.04 -13.81
#